data_AF-A0A1G0BIV8-F1
#
_entry.id   AF-A0A1G0BIV8-F1
#
_cell.length_a   1.000
_cell.length_b   1.000
_cell.length_c   1.000
_cell.angle_alpha   90.00
_cell.angle_beta   90.00
_cell.angle_gamma   90.00
#
_symmetry.space_group_name_H-M   'P 1'
#
loop_
_entity.id
_entity.type
_entity.pdbx_description
1 polymer ?
#
loop_
_entity_poly.entity_id
_entity_poly.type
_entity_poly.pdbx_seq_one_letter_code
_entity_poly.pdbx_strand_id
1 'polypeptide(L)'
;MLDFEHKSLIGMVNSIEYAINTKNRSTLFVAIKLFKDRADTHFANEVRFAQALNLSFTQHELAHQHLQKELLHTVGQLAVKVNTWPEYVMDYYPQFLRDWLIEHITDEDMLMKPALQTRDYTFWPGGKDDETNHIAGHTANLYLQL
;
A
#
# COMPACT_ATOMS: atom_id res chain seq x y z
N MET A 1 -4.05 12.08 -0.97
CA MET A 1 -3.22 11.39 -1.97
C MET A 1 -2.67 10.10 -1.40
N LEU A 2 -1.86 10.17 -0.33
CA LEU A 2 -1.55 9.02 0.53
C LEU A 2 -2.83 8.39 1.11
N ASP A 3 -3.82 9.20 1.52
CA ASP A 3 -5.14 8.69 1.96
C ASP A 3 -5.84 7.79 0.93
N PHE A 4 -5.64 8.03 -0.37
CA PHE A 4 -6.21 7.18 -1.41
C PHE A 4 -5.45 5.84 -1.49
N GLU A 5 -4.14 5.87 -1.33
CA GLU A 5 -3.31 4.66 -1.26
C GLU A 5 -3.67 3.84 -0.02
N HIS A 6 -3.81 4.47 1.14
CA HIS A 6 -4.26 3.81 2.37
C HIS A 6 -5.62 3.13 2.22
N LYS A 7 -6.61 3.83 1.64
CA LYS A 7 -7.93 3.23 1.35
C LYS A 7 -7.82 2.05 0.39
N SER A 8 -6.95 2.13 -0.61
CA SER A 8 -6.67 1.02 -1.52
C SER A 8 -6.06 -0.18 -0.79
N LEU A 9 -5.10 0.04 0.11
CA LEU A 9 -4.47 -1.01 0.91
C LEU A 9 -5.46 -1.67 1.87
N ILE A 10 -6.30 -0.88 2.54
CA ILE A 10 -7.38 -1.39 3.41
C ILE A 10 -8.33 -2.29 2.62
N GLY A 11 -8.76 -1.88 1.42
CA GLY A 11 -9.60 -2.69 0.56
C GLY A 11 -8.96 -4.02 0.14
N MET A 12 -7.65 -4.00 -0.10
CA MET A 12 -6.88 -5.21 -0.43
C MET A 12 -6.72 -6.15 0.78
N VAL A 13 -6.49 -5.62 2.00
CA VAL A 13 -6.49 -6.41 3.24
C VAL A 13 -7.85 -7.08 3.43
N ASN A 14 -8.96 -6.35 3.27
CA ASN A 14 -10.30 -6.93 3.34
C ASN A 14 -10.50 -8.07 2.31
N SER A 15 -9.92 -7.94 1.12
CA SER A 15 -9.97 -8.98 0.09
C SER A 15 -9.18 -10.23 0.48
N ILE A 16 -8.03 -10.06 1.14
CA ILE A 16 -7.22 -11.14 1.70
C ILE A 16 -8.00 -11.86 2.81
N GLU A 17 -8.57 -11.12 3.75
CA GLU A 17 -9.39 -11.69 4.84
C GLU A 17 -10.58 -12.48 4.29
N TYR A 18 -11.28 -11.93 3.29
CA TYR A 18 -12.38 -12.63 2.63
C TYR A 18 -11.92 -13.95 1.97
N ALA A 19 -10.77 -13.94 1.29
CA ALA A 19 -10.23 -15.14 0.66
C ALA A 19 -9.83 -16.22 1.70
N ILE A 20 -9.32 -15.81 2.86
CA ILE A 20 -9.02 -16.71 3.99
C ILE A 20 -10.33 -17.29 4.54
N ASN A 21 -11.32 -16.46 4.83
CA ASN A 21 -12.61 -16.88 5.39
C ASN A 21 -13.39 -17.83 4.47
N THR A 22 -13.31 -17.61 3.16
CA THR A 22 -13.93 -18.47 2.15
C THR A 22 -13.07 -19.67 1.76
N LYS A 23 -11.90 -19.83 2.38
CA LYS A 23 -10.91 -20.88 2.05
C LYS A 23 -10.63 -20.95 0.55
N ASN A 24 -10.53 -19.79 -0.09
CA ASN A 24 -10.24 -19.67 -1.51
C ASN A 24 -8.74 -19.38 -1.73
N ARG A 25 -7.96 -20.44 -1.90
CA ARG A 25 -6.50 -20.36 -1.98
C ARG A 25 -6.00 -19.57 -3.19
N SER A 26 -6.61 -19.77 -4.36
CA SER A 26 -6.18 -19.09 -5.59
C SER A 26 -6.43 -17.60 -5.49
N THR A 27 -7.62 -17.20 -5.00
CA THR A 27 -7.93 -15.80 -4.72
C THR A 27 -7.01 -15.22 -3.67
N LEU A 28 -6.71 -15.95 -2.59
CA LEU A 28 -5.77 -15.50 -1.55
C LEU A 28 -4.38 -15.23 -2.11
N PHE A 29 -3.84 -16.16 -2.90
CA PHE A 29 -2.52 -16.03 -3.50
C PHE A 29 -2.43 -14.81 -4.43
N VAL A 30 -3.46 -14.57 -5.25
CA VAL A 30 -3.54 -13.39 -6.10
C VAL A 30 -3.67 -12.11 -5.27
N ALA A 31 -4.54 -12.11 -4.25
CA ALA A 31 -4.78 -10.95 -3.40
C ALA A 31 -3.51 -10.51 -2.64
N ILE A 32 -2.74 -11.45 -2.10
CA ILE A 32 -1.48 -11.14 -1.40
C ILE A 32 -0.44 -10.57 -2.38
N LYS A 33 -0.34 -11.10 -3.60
CA LYS A 33 0.57 -10.55 -4.61
C LYS A 33 0.21 -9.12 -4.99
N LEU A 34 -1.07 -8.86 -5.28
CA LEU A 34 -1.55 -7.52 -5.60
C LEU A 34 -1.36 -6.54 -4.45
N PHE A 35 -1.63 -6.99 -3.21
CA PHE A 35 -1.37 -6.18 -2.01
C PHE A 35 0.12 -5.85 -1.88
N LYS A 36 1.01 -6.83 -2.06
CA LYS A 36 2.46 -6.61 -1.99
C LYS A 36 2.90 -5.55 -3.01
N ASP A 37 2.50 -5.68 -4.26
CA ASP A 37 2.90 -4.75 -5.33
C ASP A 37 2.38 -3.32 -5.05
N ARG A 38 1.15 -3.22 -4.51
CA ARG A 38 0.57 -1.93 -4.11
C ARG A 38 1.28 -1.33 -2.90
N ALA A 39 1.62 -2.15 -1.90
CA ALA A 39 2.35 -1.73 -0.71
C ALA A 39 3.77 -1.24 -1.07
N ASP A 40 4.49 -1.95 -1.93
CA ASP A 40 5.83 -1.53 -2.39
C ASP A 40 5.78 -0.17 -3.10
N THR A 41 4.75 0.05 -3.94
CA THR A 41 4.54 1.35 -4.60
C THR A 41 4.23 2.46 -3.60
N HIS A 42 3.37 2.17 -2.62
CA HIS A 42 3.02 3.11 -1.56
C HIS A 42 4.25 3.50 -0.73
N PHE A 43 5.03 2.53 -0.28
CA PHE A 43 6.27 2.74 0.48
C PHE A 43 7.28 3.59 -0.29
N ALA A 44 7.44 3.33 -1.59
CA ALA A 44 8.30 4.17 -2.44
C ALA A 44 7.81 5.62 -2.50
N ASN A 45 6.51 5.86 -2.50
CA ASN A 45 5.96 7.22 -2.44
C ASN A 45 6.22 7.87 -1.08
N GLU A 46 6.05 7.16 0.03
CA GLU A 46 6.32 7.68 1.38
C GLU A 46 7.77 8.10 1.55
N VAL A 47 8.72 7.29 1.05
CA VAL A 47 10.14 7.65 1.04
C VAL A 47 10.37 8.96 0.27
N ARG A 48 9.75 9.11 -0.90
CA ARG A 48 9.85 10.37 -1.69
C ARG A 48 9.29 11.56 -0.93
N PHE A 49 8.18 11.38 -0.21
CA PHE A 49 7.61 12.42 0.65
C PHE A 49 8.52 12.77 1.81
N ALA A 50 8.99 11.78 2.57
CA ALA A 50 9.87 11.99 3.70
C ALA A 50 11.16 12.72 3.29
N GLN A 51 11.76 12.33 2.17
CA GLN A 51 12.93 13.00 1.61
C GLN A 51 12.65 14.46 1.24
N ALA A 52 11.54 14.73 0.55
CA ALA A 52 11.17 16.09 0.16
C ALA A 52 10.80 16.99 1.35
N LEU A 53 10.40 16.38 2.47
CA LEU A 53 10.05 17.07 3.71
C LEU A 53 11.21 17.11 4.72
N ASN A 54 12.35 16.50 4.41
CA ASN A 54 13.48 16.31 5.33
C ASN A 54 13.09 15.66 6.66
N LEU A 55 12.20 14.66 6.62
CA LEU A 55 11.77 13.89 7.78
C LEU A 55 12.63 12.63 7.93
N SER A 56 12.92 12.25 9.17
CA SER A 56 13.53 10.94 9.46
C SER A 56 12.55 9.83 9.08
N PHE A 57 13.06 8.79 8.41
CA PHE A 57 12.24 7.70 7.86
C PHE A 57 12.75 6.31 8.23
N THR A 58 13.74 6.22 9.13
CA THR A 58 14.38 4.94 9.48
C THR A 58 13.42 3.95 10.15
N GLN A 59 12.49 4.43 10.97
CA GLN A 59 11.51 3.55 11.61
C GLN A 59 10.51 2.99 10.59
N HIS A 60 10.00 3.85 9.68
CA HIS A 60 9.15 3.44 8.57
C HIS A 60 9.79 2.38 7.69
N GLU A 61 11.08 2.55 7.34
CA GLU A 61 11.80 1.53 6.55
C GLU A 61 11.84 0.17 7.24
N LEU A 62 12.00 0.14 8.57
CA LEU A 62 11.98 -1.11 9.33
C LEU A 62 10.58 -1.74 9.35
N ALA A 63 9.52 -0.93 9.50
CA ALA A 63 8.14 -1.40 9.44
C ALA A 63 7.80 -1.97 8.05
N HIS A 64 8.19 -1.26 6.98
CA HIS A 64 8.04 -1.71 5.59
C HIS A 64 8.76 -3.04 5.34
N GLN A 65 10.01 -3.16 5.79
CA GLN A 65 10.79 -4.39 5.67
C GLN A 65 10.17 -5.56 6.45
N HIS A 66 9.59 -5.29 7.62
CA HIS A 66 8.91 -6.31 8.40
C HIS A 66 7.70 -6.86 7.65
N LEU A 67 6.83 -5.98 7.13
CA LEU A 67 5.70 -6.42 6.31
C LEU A 67 6.14 -7.21 5.09
N GLN A 68 7.13 -6.70 4.34
CA GLN A 68 7.62 -7.38 3.13
C GLN A 68 8.11 -8.81 3.41
N LYS A 69 8.77 -9.03 4.56
CA LYS A 69 9.19 -10.38 4.99
C LYS A 69 8.00 -11.28 5.27
N GLU A 70 6.99 -10.80 6.01
CA GLU A 70 5.77 -11.58 6.31
C GLU A 70 4.96 -11.90 5.05
N LEU A 71 4.87 -10.97 4.10
CA LEU A 71 4.24 -11.19 2.79
C LEU A 71 4.96 -12.28 1.99
N LEU A 72 6.30 -12.19 1.88
CA LEU A 72 7.11 -13.16 1.16
C LEU A 72 7.05 -14.55 1.79
N HIS A 73 7.13 -14.62 3.12
CA HIS A 73 6.98 -15.86 3.86
C HIS A 73 5.63 -16.52 3.56
N THR A 74 4.55 -15.75 3.62
CA THR A 74 3.18 -16.26 3.38
C THR A 74 2.98 -16.75 1.94
N VAL A 75 3.44 -15.99 0.95
CA VAL A 75 3.41 -16.42 -0.46
C VAL A 75 4.19 -17.73 -0.64
N GLY A 76 5.36 -17.86 0.00
CA GLY A 76 6.15 -19.09 -0.02
C GLY A 76 5.40 -20.30 0.57
N GLN A 77 4.76 -20.13 1.73
CA GLN A 77 3.94 -21.19 2.35
C GLN A 77 2.77 -21.60 1.44
N LEU A 78 2.12 -20.62 0.80
CA LEU A 78 1.03 -20.87 -0.14
C LEU A 78 1.48 -21.51 -1.46
N ALA A 79 2.74 -21.34 -1.86
CA ALA A 79 3.27 -21.99 -3.06
C ALA A 79 3.59 -23.49 -2.83
N VAL A 80 4.12 -23.85 -1.64
CA VAL A 80 4.58 -25.21 -1.36
C VAL A 80 3.45 -26.17 -0.97
N LYS A 81 2.45 -25.70 -0.22
CA LYS A 81 1.45 -26.57 0.44
C LYS A 81 0.14 -26.72 -0.33
N VAL A 82 0.15 -27.16 -1.59
CA VAL A 82 -1.00 -27.09 -2.53
C VAL A 82 -2.35 -27.55 -1.95
N ASN A 83 -2.36 -28.54 -1.05
CA ASN A 83 -3.59 -29.12 -0.48
C ASN A 83 -3.81 -28.84 1.01
N THR A 84 -2.95 -28.07 1.67
CA THR A 84 -3.08 -27.74 3.10
C THR A 84 -3.04 -26.24 3.34
N TRP A 85 -3.92 -25.78 4.20
CA TRP A 85 -3.92 -24.42 4.71
C TRP A 85 -2.91 -24.34 5.85
N PRO A 86 -1.86 -23.51 5.75
CA PRO A 86 -0.98 -23.31 6.90
C PRO A 86 -1.79 -22.65 8.03
N GLU A 87 -1.78 -23.23 9.23
CA GLU A 87 -2.51 -22.70 10.41
C GLU A 87 -2.18 -21.23 10.67
N TYR A 88 -0.91 -20.85 10.56
CA TYR A 88 -0.45 -19.45 10.61
C TYR A 88 -1.24 -18.51 9.67
N VAL A 89 -1.56 -18.95 8.45
CA VAL A 89 -2.29 -18.13 7.47
C VAL A 89 -3.76 -17.97 7.84
N MET A 90 -4.36 -18.97 8.49
CA MET A 90 -5.77 -18.93 8.88
C MET A 90 -5.98 -18.14 10.17
N ASP A 91 -5.11 -18.34 11.16
CA ASP A 91 -5.37 -17.93 12.54
C ASP A 91 -4.69 -16.61 12.91
N TYR A 92 -3.53 -16.31 12.31
CA TYR A 92 -2.69 -15.18 12.69
C TYR A 92 -2.68 -14.08 11.62
N TYR A 93 -2.49 -14.48 10.36
CA TYR A 93 -2.21 -13.56 9.27
C TYR A 93 -3.27 -12.46 9.01
N PRO A 94 -4.59 -12.73 9.11
CA PRO A 94 -5.62 -11.68 9.00
C PRO A 94 -5.44 -10.55 10.02
N GLN A 95 -5.28 -10.95 11.29
CA GLN A 95 -5.14 -10.02 12.41
C GLN A 95 -3.84 -9.24 12.29
N PHE A 96 -2.75 -9.93 11.96
CA PHE A 96 -1.45 -9.30 11.70
C PHE A 96 -1.54 -8.20 10.64
N LEU A 97 -2.13 -8.47 9.46
CA LEU A 97 -2.21 -7.47 8.39
C LEU A 97 -3.06 -6.26 8.77
N ARG A 98 -4.13 -6.50 9.52
CA ARG A 98 -5.03 -5.44 10.00
C ARG A 98 -4.33 -4.56 11.03
N ASP A 99 -3.72 -5.16 12.04
CA ASP A 99 -3.03 -4.43 13.11
C ASP A 99 -1.85 -3.66 12.53
N TRP A 100 -1.01 -4.33 11.72
CA TRP A 100 0.11 -3.68 11.05
C TRP A 100 -0.33 -2.47 10.24
N LEU A 101 -1.40 -2.58 9.44
CA LEU A 101 -1.83 -1.46 8.59
C LEU A 101 -2.40 -0.30 9.41
N ILE A 102 -3.11 -0.59 10.50
CA ILE A 102 -3.65 0.45 11.39
C ILE A 102 -2.50 1.17 12.08
N GLU A 103 -1.60 0.42 12.73
CA GLU A 103 -0.45 0.96 13.47
C GLU A 103 0.48 1.76 12.55
N HIS A 104 0.83 1.21 11.37
CA HIS A 104 1.65 1.90 10.37
C HIS A 104 1.06 3.27 9.99
N ILE A 105 -0.24 3.30 9.68
CA ILE A 105 -0.90 4.55 9.30
C ILE A 105 -0.95 5.52 10.49
N THR A 106 -1.40 5.08 11.67
CA THR A 106 -1.67 5.99 12.80
C THR A 106 -0.41 6.51 13.46
N ASP A 107 0.62 5.67 13.55
CA ASP A 107 1.79 5.94 14.39
C ASP A 107 2.96 6.41 13.55
N GLU A 108 3.02 6.03 12.27
CA GLU A 108 4.13 6.35 11.38
C GLU A 108 3.70 7.35 10.30
N ASP A 109 2.73 7.04 9.44
CA ASP A 109 2.40 7.90 8.28
C ASP A 109 1.81 9.24 8.67
N MET A 110 1.02 9.24 9.75
CA MET A 110 0.42 10.45 10.29
C MET A 110 1.47 11.47 10.80
N LEU A 111 2.72 11.07 11.01
CA LEU A 111 3.81 12.00 11.33
C LEU A 111 4.17 12.92 10.15
N MET A 112 3.93 12.48 8.91
CA MET A 112 4.13 13.31 7.72
C MET A 112 2.99 14.33 7.53
N LYS A 113 1.81 14.07 8.12
CA LYS A 113 0.60 14.86 7.88
C LYS A 113 0.75 16.35 8.17
N PRO A 114 1.30 16.82 9.32
CA PRO A 114 1.43 18.25 9.58
C PRO A 114 2.29 18.96 8.53
N ALA A 115 3.37 18.31 8.09
CA ALA A 115 4.26 18.87 7.07
C ALA A 115 3.57 18.92 5.70
N LEU A 116 2.78 17.90 5.34
CA LEU A 116 2.03 17.86 4.09
C LEU A 116 0.88 18.87 4.04
N GLN A 117 0.22 19.15 5.15
CA GLN A 117 -0.89 20.12 5.21
C GLN A 117 -0.47 21.57 4.93
N THR A 118 0.83 21.86 5.00
CA THR A 118 1.37 23.19 4.65
C THR A 118 1.70 23.33 3.16
N ARG A 119 1.49 22.27 2.37
CA ARG A 119 1.76 22.23 0.92
C ARG A 119 0.46 22.33 0.13
N ASP A 120 0.58 22.73 -1.13
CA ASP A 120 -0.53 22.66 -2.08
C ASP A 120 -1.04 21.22 -2.22
N TYR A 121 -2.35 21.06 -2.41
CA TYR A 121 -2.96 19.74 -2.59
C TYR A 121 -2.37 18.94 -3.77
N THR A 122 -1.80 19.64 -4.75
CA THR A 122 -1.15 19.06 -5.93
C THR A 122 0.33 18.73 -5.72
N PHE A 123 0.88 18.96 -4.54
CA PHE A 123 2.27 18.67 -4.22
C PHE A 123 2.56 17.16 -4.36
N TRP A 124 3.40 16.84 -5.35
CA TRP A 124 3.93 15.50 -5.58
C TRP A 124 5.46 15.60 -5.75
N PRO A 125 6.26 15.06 -4.81
CA PRO A 125 7.71 15.03 -4.94
C PRO A 125 8.15 14.31 -6.22
N GLY A 126 8.84 15.03 -7.10
CA GLY A 126 9.32 14.49 -8.39
C GLY A 126 8.36 14.64 -9.58
N GLY A 127 7.24 15.37 -9.45
CA GLY A 127 6.27 15.59 -10.54
C GLY A 127 5.32 14.40 -10.75
N LYS A 128 4.17 14.64 -11.40
CA LYS A 128 3.20 13.60 -11.80
C LYS A 128 3.54 13.02 -13.18
N ASP A 129 4.82 12.96 -13.50
CA ASP A 129 5.26 12.83 -14.88
C ASP A 129 5.41 11.35 -15.22
N ASP A 130 4.27 10.63 -15.29
CA ASP A 130 4.18 9.32 -15.97
C ASP A 130 2.76 8.99 -16.49
N GLU A 131 1.73 9.83 -16.28
CA GLU A 131 0.37 9.56 -16.82
C GLU A 131 -0.01 10.34 -18.10
N THR A 132 0.86 11.20 -18.66
CA THR A 132 0.50 11.99 -19.85
C THR A 132 1.11 11.54 -21.18
N ASN A 133 1.85 10.43 -21.24
CA ASN A 133 2.48 9.96 -22.50
C ASN A 133 1.76 8.84 -23.25
N HIS A 134 0.54 8.47 -22.84
CA HIS A 134 -0.35 7.66 -23.66
C HIS A 134 -1.72 8.32 -23.76
N ILE A 135 -1.83 9.35 -24.59
CA ILE A 135 -2.87 9.58 -25.61
C ILE A 135 -2.52 10.93 -26.25
N ALA A 136 -1.89 10.84 -27.42
CA ALA A 136 -1.73 11.99 -28.30
C ALA A 136 -3.10 12.41 -28.84
N GLY A 137 -3.38 13.71 -28.74
CA GLY A 137 -4.33 14.42 -29.59
C GLY A 137 -5.78 14.41 -29.12
N HIS A 138 -6.23 15.50 -28.53
CA HIS A 138 -7.06 16.50 -29.23
C HIS A 138 -7.21 17.75 -28.35
N THR A 139 -6.99 18.89 -29.01
CA THR A 139 -7.26 20.26 -28.57
C THR A 139 -8.64 20.46 -27.96
N ALA A 140 -8.75 21.23 -26.87
CA ALA A 140 -9.47 22.52 -26.82
C ALA A 140 -9.69 23.04 -25.38
N ASN A 141 -9.00 24.14 -25.09
CA ASN A 141 -9.44 25.39 -24.46
C ASN A 141 -10.81 25.51 -23.74
N LEU A 142 -10.78 26.35 -22.68
CA LEU A 142 -11.81 27.27 -22.14
C LEU A 142 -12.70 26.84 -20.93
N TYR A 143 -12.50 27.59 -19.83
CA TYR A 143 -13.43 27.99 -18.74
C TYR A 143 -14.06 26.86 -17.88
N LEU A 144 -14.35 27.01 -16.59
CA LEU A 144 -14.87 28.16 -15.86
C LEU A 144 -14.58 27.99 -14.35
N GLN A 145 -14.44 29.11 -13.66
CA GLN A 145 -14.62 29.25 -12.21
C GLN A 145 -15.98 28.67 -11.78
N LEU A 146 -16.00 27.95 -10.65
CA LEU A 146 -16.88 28.11 -9.49
C LEU A 146 -16.50 27.06 -8.43
#